data_AF-K9AK55-F1
#
_entry.id   AF-K9AK55-F1
#
_cell.length_a   1.000
_cell.length_b   1.000
_cell.length_c   1.000
_cell.angle_alpha   90.00
_cell.angle_beta   90.00
_cell.angle_gamma   90.00
#
_symmetry.space_group_name_H-M   'P 1'
#
loop_
_entity.id
_entity.type
_entity.pdbx_description
1 polymer ?
#
loop_
_entity_poly.entity_id
_entity_poly.type
_entity_poly.pdbx_seq_one_letter_code
_entity_poly.pdbx_strand_id
1 'polypeptide(L)'
;MLSIETSAKIGNLLKKARKKRNISANKLVKKIKYSQSHISGIENGSKLIPSKSFITKYLGAITNDNFSEVNYYINEINEIANGEIELATYIDESTSLMDAFVNNFESDTSKLNTFVEELQNGDNKKDFYNFPINDLKFHLVDMNNQKYFNKVLLSSDDREHIKEYIESYIELKYKIYLNQINDLYSKNKLEEKTYKQEYYQIDRILKSIKGDNYGNI
;
A
#
# COMPACT_ATOMS: atom_id res chain seq x y z
N MET A 1 21.61 -20.71 -2.40
CA MET A 1 22.10 -20.31 -1.06
C MET A 1 22.86 -19.01 -1.26
N LEU A 2 22.56 -17.95 -0.49
CA LEU A 2 23.16 -16.63 -0.72
C LEU A 2 24.68 -16.67 -0.52
N SER A 3 25.41 -15.96 -1.38
CA SER A 3 26.84 -15.74 -1.20
C SER A 3 27.11 -14.98 0.10
N ILE A 4 28.33 -15.12 0.62
CA ILE A 4 28.75 -14.42 1.84
C ILE A 4 28.68 -12.91 1.64
N GLU A 5 29.12 -12.43 0.47
CA GLU A 5 29.11 -11.01 0.12
C GLU A 5 27.68 -10.47 0.03
N THR A 6 26.78 -11.16 -0.68
CA THR A 6 25.38 -10.77 -0.82
C THR A 6 24.65 -10.81 0.52
N SER A 7 24.89 -11.84 1.34
CA SER A 7 24.35 -11.93 2.70
C SER A 7 24.80 -10.76 3.58
N ALA A 8 26.07 -10.36 3.49
CA ALA A 8 26.60 -9.23 4.27
C ALA A 8 25.99 -7.89 3.84
N LYS A 9 25.82 -7.67 2.52
CA LYS A 9 25.17 -6.45 1.98
C LYS A 9 23.72 -6.34 2.42
N ILE A 10 22.94 -7.42 2.28
CA ILE A 10 21.54 -7.47 2.73
C ILE A 10 21.46 -7.29 4.25
N GLY A 11 22.33 -7.95 5.03
CA GLY A 11 22.40 -7.78 6.48
C GLY A 11 22.64 -6.33 6.90
N ASN A 12 23.54 -5.63 6.22
CA ASN A 12 23.81 -4.21 6.48
C ASN A 12 22.59 -3.32 6.18
N LEU A 13 21.88 -3.60 5.07
CA LEU A 13 20.64 -2.91 4.71
C LEU A 13 19.57 -3.09 5.80
N LEU A 14 19.32 -4.33 6.23
CA LEU A 14 18.38 -4.64 7.32
C LEU A 14 18.72 -3.88 8.61
N LYS A 15 20.02 -3.82 8.96
CA LYS A 15 20.52 -3.07 10.12
C LYS A 15 20.21 -1.57 10.01
N LYS A 16 20.44 -0.98 8.84
CA LYS A 16 20.16 0.44 8.57
C LYS A 16 18.65 0.72 8.66
N ALA A 17 17.83 -0.10 8.00
CA ALA A 17 16.37 -0.01 8.02
C ALA A 17 15.81 -0.08 9.45
N ARG A 18 16.28 -1.05 10.25
CA ARG A 18 15.89 -1.19 11.66
C ARG A 18 16.28 0.01 12.50
N LYS A 19 17.52 0.51 12.35
CA LYS A 19 18.01 1.68 13.10
C LYS A 19 17.24 2.95 12.75
N LYS A 20 16.90 3.16 11.47
CA LYS A 20 16.06 4.30 11.02
C LYS A 20 14.71 4.35 11.74
N ARG A 21 14.19 3.20 12.17
CA ARG A 21 12.93 3.06 12.92
C ARG A 21 13.09 3.07 14.44
N ASN A 22 14.29 3.33 14.96
CA ASN A 22 14.59 3.27 16.40
C ASN A 22 14.21 1.93 17.06
N ILE A 23 14.24 0.83 16.30
CA ILE A 23 13.94 -0.51 16.80
C ILE A 23 15.23 -1.16 17.29
N SER A 24 15.30 -1.58 18.55
CA SER A 24 16.46 -2.34 19.04
C SER A 24 16.42 -3.79 18.54
N ALA A 25 17.59 -4.43 18.43
CA ALA A 25 17.65 -5.86 18.09
C ALA A 25 16.82 -6.71 19.07
N ASN A 26 16.83 -6.37 20.36
CA ASN A 26 16.01 -7.03 21.39
C ASN A 26 14.51 -6.91 21.15
N LYS A 27 14.03 -5.76 20.66
CA LYS A 27 12.62 -5.57 20.31
C LYS A 27 12.23 -6.41 19.10
N LEU A 28 13.15 -6.58 18.15
CA LEU A 28 12.96 -7.40 16.96
C LEU A 28 12.91 -8.91 17.29
N VAL A 29 13.79 -9.39 18.19
CA VAL A 29 13.83 -10.80 18.65
C VAL A 29 12.44 -11.30 19.07
N LYS A 30 11.68 -10.48 19.80
CA LYS A 30 10.34 -10.82 20.29
C LYS A 30 9.32 -11.08 19.17
N LYS A 31 9.54 -10.50 17.98
CA LYS A 31 8.64 -10.62 16.82
C LYS A 31 9.02 -11.76 15.87
N ILE A 32 10.31 -12.07 15.70
CA ILE A 32 10.77 -12.97 14.62
C ILE A 32 11.27 -14.35 15.06
N LYS A 33 11.23 -14.67 16.36
CA LYS A 33 11.66 -15.97 16.94
C LYS A 33 13.12 -16.37 16.62
N TYR A 34 14.01 -15.39 16.48
CA TYR A 34 15.47 -15.60 16.37
C TYR A 34 16.19 -14.94 17.55
N SER A 35 17.33 -15.50 17.97
CA SER A 35 18.11 -14.91 19.07
C SER A 35 18.75 -13.57 18.65
N GLN A 36 18.99 -12.71 19.63
CA GLN A 36 19.66 -11.42 19.40
C GLN A 36 21.03 -11.61 18.74
N SER A 37 21.81 -12.59 19.21
CA SER A 37 23.13 -12.92 18.65
C SER A 37 23.05 -13.45 17.22
N HIS A 38 21.93 -14.05 16.82
CA HIS A 38 21.71 -14.48 15.44
C HIS A 38 21.40 -13.27 14.55
N ILE A 39 20.48 -12.39 14.97
CA ILE A 39 20.15 -11.15 14.26
C ILE A 39 21.39 -10.26 14.09
N SER A 40 22.15 -10.03 15.17
CA SER A 40 23.37 -9.24 15.11
C SER A 40 24.45 -9.88 14.24
N GLY A 41 24.53 -11.21 14.20
CA GLY A 41 25.45 -11.90 13.30
C GLY A 41 25.13 -11.64 11.82
N ILE A 42 23.84 -11.70 11.46
CA ILE A 42 23.38 -11.41 10.10
C ILE A 42 23.61 -9.95 9.74
N GLU A 43 23.22 -9.02 10.62
CA GLU A 43 23.35 -7.57 10.39
C GLU A 43 24.79 -7.09 10.20
N ASN A 44 25.76 -7.84 10.72
CA ASN A 44 27.19 -7.54 10.61
C ASN A 44 27.89 -8.44 9.58
N GLY A 45 27.17 -9.29 8.84
CA GLY A 45 27.73 -10.18 7.83
C GLY A 45 28.54 -11.36 8.37
N SER A 46 28.54 -11.61 9.69
CA SER A 46 29.22 -12.77 10.29
C SER A 46 28.37 -14.04 10.30
N LYS A 47 27.09 -13.95 9.94
CA LYS A 47 26.20 -15.09 9.68
C LYS A 47 25.48 -14.90 8.35
N LEU A 48 25.26 -16.01 7.66
CA LEU A 48 24.44 -16.04 6.44
C LEU A 48 22.96 -15.83 6.80
N ILE A 49 22.23 -15.27 5.84
CA ILE A 49 20.78 -15.16 5.96
C ILE A 49 20.16 -16.57 5.80
N PRO A 50 19.35 -17.02 6.76
CA PRO A 50 18.92 -18.41 6.80
C PRO A 50 17.84 -18.74 5.76
N SER A 51 16.98 -17.79 5.39
CA SER A 51 15.91 -18.02 4.41
C SER A 51 15.27 -16.72 3.92
N LYS A 52 14.52 -16.80 2.80
CA LYS A 52 13.57 -15.76 2.36
C LYS A 52 12.63 -15.37 3.51
N SER A 53 12.05 -16.36 4.20
CA SER A 53 11.13 -16.15 5.33
C SER A 53 11.74 -15.32 6.46
N PHE A 54 13.05 -15.43 6.72
CA PHE A 54 13.71 -14.57 7.70
C PHE A 54 13.67 -13.11 7.28
N ILE A 55 14.02 -12.81 6.02
CA ILE A 55 14.02 -11.44 5.49
C ILE A 55 12.60 -10.87 5.59
N THR A 56 11.62 -11.63 5.11
CA THR A 56 10.21 -11.26 5.13
C THR A 56 9.70 -10.93 6.54
N LYS A 57 9.96 -11.82 7.52
CA LYS A 57 9.59 -11.60 8.93
C LYS A 57 10.32 -10.41 9.54
N TYR A 58 11.58 -10.21 9.20
CA TYR A 58 12.37 -9.07 9.66
C TYR A 58 11.73 -7.77 9.17
N LEU A 59 11.45 -7.67 7.86
CA LEU A 59 10.87 -6.49 7.24
C LEU A 59 9.50 -6.18 7.83
N GLY A 60 8.58 -7.14 7.86
CA GLY A 60 7.25 -6.93 8.48
C GLY A 60 7.34 -6.47 9.94
N ALA A 61 8.27 -7.04 10.71
CA ALA A 61 8.47 -6.65 12.10
C ALA A 61 8.99 -5.21 12.29
N ILE A 62 9.80 -4.68 11.35
CA ILE A 62 10.33 -3.31 11.42
C ILE A 62 9.43 -2.26 10.76
N THR A 63 8.61 -2.65 9.79
CA THR A 63 7.65 -1.77 9.09
C THR A 63 6.26 -1.81 9.73
N ASN A 64 6.04 -2.67 10.74
CA ASN A 64 4.71 -3.01 11.26
C ASN A 64 3.76 -3.41 10.13
N ASP A 65 4.24 -4.26 9.23
CA ASP A 65 3.49 -4.82 8.10
C ASP A 65 2.94 -3.76 7.12
N ASN A 66 3.53 -2.56 7.08
CA ASN A 66 3.27 -1.60 6.00
C ASN A 66 3.83 -2.14 4.68
N PHE A 67 2.96 -2.63 3.79
CA PHE A 67 3.37 -3.30 2.56
C PHE A 67 4.14 -2.42 1.58
N SER A 68 3.84 -1.12 1.49
CA SER A 68 4.62 -0.20 0.64
C SER A 68 6.07 -0.10 1.10
N GLU A 69 6.31 -0.04 2.41
CA GLU A 69 7.67 -0.03 2.96
C GLU A 69 8.35 -1.39 2.85
N VAL A 70 7.60 -2.48 3.04
CA VAL A 70 8.15 -3.84 2.85
C VAL A 70 8.58 -4.01 1.40
N ASN A 71 7.77 -3.57 0.44
CA ASN A 71 8.06 -3.65 -0.99
C ASN A 71 9.26 -2.80 -1.39
N TYR A 72 9.40 -1.60 -0.81
CA TYR A 72 10.59 -0.77 -0.98
C TYR A 72 11.88 -1.55 -0.62
N TYR A 73 11.92 -2.16 0.57
CA TYR A 73 13.10 -2.92 0.99
C TYR A 73 13.26 -4.23 0.22
N ILE A 74 12.18 -4.88 -0.21
CA ILE A 74 12.25 -6.07 -1.08
C ILE A 74 12.93 -5.71 -2.42
N ASN A 75 12.58 -4.58 -3.02
CA ASN A 75 13.19 -4.13 -4.27
C ASN A 75 14.69 -3.86 -4.08
N GLU A 76 15.09 -3.13 -3.03
CA GLU A 76 16.52 -2.90 -2.72
C GLU A 76 17.28 -4.22 -2.49
N ILE A 77 16.64 -5.21 -1.83
CA ILE A 77 17.25 -6.53 -1.60
C ILE A 77 17.39 -7.31 -2.91
N ASN A 78 16.39 -7.29 -3.78
CA ASN A 78 16.43 -7.96 -5.08
C ASN A 78 17.53 -7.36 -5.97
N GLU A 79 17.71 -6.03 -5.94
CA GLU A 79 18.81 -5.35 -6.63
C GLU A 79 20.19 -5.76 -6.07
N ILE A 80 20.35 -5.78 -4.74
CA ILE A 80 21.60 -6.24 -4.09
C ILE A 80 21.90 -7.70 -4.43
N ALA A 81 20.85 -8.53 -4.48
CA ALA A 81 20.96 -9.95 -4.71
C ALA A 81 21.34 -10.32 -6.14
N ASN A 82 21.05 -9.44 -7.11
CA ASN A 82 21.35 -9.63 -8.52
C ASN A 82 21.00 -11.05 -9.03
N GLY A 83 19.82 -11.54 -8.65
CA GLY A 83 19.32 -12.87 -9.03
C GLY A 83 19.71 -14.04 -8.13
N GLU A 84 20.58 -13.87 -7.12
CA GLU A 84 20.89 -14.94 -6.14
C GLU A 84 19.69 -15.31 -5.25
N ILE A 85 18.82 -14.33 -5.01
CA ILE A 85 17.54 -14.48 -4.33
C ILE A 85 16.55 -13.51 -4.95
N GLU A 86 15.30 -13.95 -5.05
CA GLU A 86 14.20 -13.13 -5.51
C GLU A 86 13.06 -13.22 -4.49
N LEU A 87 12.76 -12.09 -3.86
CA LEU A 87 11.65 -11.93 -2.95
C LEU A 87 10.48 -11.36 -3.73
N ALA A 88 9.33 -12.04 -3.67
CA ALA A 88 8.10 -11.49 -4.19
C ALA A 88 7.67 -10.30 -3.32
N THR A 89 7.35 -9.19 -3.96
CA THR A 89 6.69 -8.06 -3.29
C THR A 89 5.32 -8.51 -2.78
N TYR A 90 4.91 -7.95 -1.65
CA TYR A 90 3.56 -8.10 -1.16
C TYR A 90 2.62 -7.34 -2.09
N ILE A 91 1.68 -8.07 -2.65
CA ILE A 91 0.55 -7.49 -3.35
C ILE A 91 -0.49 -7.21 -2.26
N ASP A 92 -0.49 -6.01 -1.69
CA ASP A 92 -1.69 -5.51 -1.01
C ASP A 92 -2.80 -5.47 -2.07
N GLU A 93 -4.01 -5.90 -1.76
CA GLU A 93 -5.18 -5.73 -2.64
C GLU A 93 -5.39 -4.23 -2.97
N SER A 94 -4.85 -3.33 -2.15
CA SER A 94 -4.75 -1.89 -2.41
C SER A 94 -3.53 -1.43 -3.24
N THR A 95 -2.55 -2.31 -3.49
CA THR A 95 -1.29 -2.02 -4.24
C THR A 95 -1.06 -2.88 -5.47
N SER A 96 -1.86 -3.91 -5.75
CA SER A 96 -2.02 -4.39 -7.13
C SER A 96 -2.64 -3.23 -7.89
N LEU A 97 -1.80 -2.48 -8.61
CA LEU A 97 -2.27 -1.46 -9.56
C LEU A 97 -3.33 -2.06 -10.50
N MET A 98 -3.27 -3.37 -10.79
CA MET A 98 -4.31 -4.05 -11.56
C MET A 98 -5.59 -4.37 -10.78
N ASP A 99 -5.55 -4.82 -9.52
CA ASP A 99 -6.79 -5.20 -8.81
C ASP A 99 -7.54 -4.03 -8.19
N ALA A 100 -6.85 -2.93 -7.85
CA ALA A 100 -7.52 -1.69 -7.44
C ALA A 100 -8.42 -1.11 -8.56
N PHE A 101 -8.16 -1.46 -9.83
CA PHE A 101 -8.88 -0.94 -11.00
C PHE A 101 -9.74 -1.95 -11.75
N VAL A 102 -9.32 -3.22 -11.87
CA VAL A 102 -10.01 -4.18 -12.75
C VAL A 102 -11.40 -4.58 -12.24
N ASN A 103 -11.71 -4.42 -10.94
CA ASN A 103 -12.95 -4.96 -10.38
C ASN A 103 -13.95 -3.99 -9.73
N ASN A 104 -13.77 -2.66 -9.79
CA ASN A 104 -14.68 -1.74 -9.09
C ASN A 104 -15.27 -0.58 -9.90
N PHE A 105 -14.66 -0.14 -11.02
CA PHE A 105 -15.28 0.91 -11.84
C PHE A 105 -16.20 0.38 -12.94
N GLU A 106 -15.96 -0.84 -13.46
CA GLU A 106 -16.81 -1.42 -14.51
C GLU A 106 -17.65 -2.62 -14.05
N SER A 107 -17.37 -3.25 -12.90
CA SER A 107 -18.02 -4.54 -12.57
C SER A 107 -18.79 -4.61 -11.25
N ASP A 108 -18.82 -3.59 -10.39
CA ASP A 108 -19.72 -3.66 -9.23
C ASP A 108 -20.01 -2.33 -8.51
N THR A 109 -20.81 -1.45 -9.14
CA THR A 109 -21.43 -0.32 -8.43
C THR A 109 -22.21 -0.77 -7.19
N SER A 110 -22.56 -2.06 -7.10
CA SER A 110 -23.19 -2.61 -5.92
C SER A 110 -22.35 -2.43 -4.66
N LYS A 111 -21.00 -2.47 -4.74
CA LYS A 111 -20.14 -2.32 -3.55
C LYS A 111 -20.18 -0.93 -2.95
N LEU A 112 -20.30 0.12 -3.77
CA LEU A 112 -20.50 1.48 -3.26
C LEU A 112 -21.80 1.58 -2.46
N ASN A 113 -22.78 0.78 -2.85
CA ASN A 113 -24.13 0.78 -2.32
C ASN A 113 -24.40 -0.36 -1.32
N THR A 114 -23.41 -1.18 -0.96
CA THR A 114 -23.62 -2.35 -0.08
C THR A 114 -22.93 -2.15 1.27
N PHE A 115 -23.68 -2.18 2.35
CA PHE A 115 -23.12 -2.28 3.70
C PHE A 115 -23.05 -3.74 4.13
N VAL A 116 -21.93 -4.14 4.74
CA VAL A 116 -21.75 -5.49 5.30
C VAL A 116 -21.58 -5.36 6.80
N GLU A 117 -22.51 -5.93 7.56
CA GLU A 117 -22.49 -6.01 9.02
C GLU A 117 -22.08 -7.42 9.44
N GLU A 118 -21.03 -7.53 10.27
CA GLU A 118 -20.68 -8.78 10.95
C GLU A 118 -21.55 -8.92 12.21
N LEU A 119 -22.39 -9.94 12.24
CA LEU A 119 -23.27 -10.25 13.35
C LEU A 119 -22.48 -10.92 14.49
N GLN A 120 -23.01 -10.88 15.72
CA GLN A 120 -22.35 -11.44 16.91
C GLN A 120 -22.04 -12.94 16.81
N ASN A 121 -22.75 -13.66 15.93
CA ASN A 121 -22.54 -15.08 15.66
C ASN A 121 -21.48 -15.36 14.57
N GLY A 122 -20.85 -14.32 14.01
CA GLY A 122 -19.85 -14.41 12.95
C GLY A 122 -20.43 -14.48 11.53
N ASP A 123 -21.75 -14.40 11.38
CA ASP A 123 -22.39 -14.31 10.07
C ASP A 123 -22.33 -12.88 9.52
N ASN A 124 -22.38 -12.74 8.20
CA ASN A 124 -22.42 -11.44 7.54
C ASN A 124 -23.82 -11.14 7.00
N LYS A 125 -24.38 -9.99 7.39
CA LYS A 125 -25.57 -9.41 6.77
C LYS A 125 -25.16 -8.39 5.72
N LYS A 126 -25.78 -8.43 4.55
CA LYS A 126 -25.58 -7.45 3.48
C LYS A 126 -26.85 -6.64 3.27
N ASP A 127 -26.74 -5.32 3.37
CA ASP A 127 -27.81 -4.38 3.06
C ASP A 127 -27.44 -3.56 1.83
N PHE A 128 -28.36 -3.47 0.87
CA PHE A 128 -28.19 -2.68 -0.35
C PHE A 128 -28.96 -1.36 -0.25
N TYR A 129 -28.30 -0.28 -0.61
CA TYR A 129 -28.83 1.08 -0.60
C TYR A 129 -28.98 1.60 -2.03
N ASN A 130 -29.92 2.53 -2.24
CA ASN A 130 -30.05 3.26 -3.51
C ASN A 130 -29.13 4.49 -3.60
N PHE A 131 -28.19 4.61 -2.67
CA PHE A 131 -27.16 5.65 -2.62
C PHE A 131 -25.81 5.01 -2.23
N PRO A 132 -24.68 5.68 -2.51
CA PRO A 132 -23.36 5.09 -2.31
C PRO A 132 -22.93 5.18 -0.84
N ILE A 133 -23.44 4.26 -0.01
CA ILE A 133 -23.15 4.17 1.43
C ILE A 133 -21.66 4.08 1.77
N ASN A 134 -20.81 3.59 0.86
CA ASN A 134 -19.36 3.50 1.06
C ASN A 134 -18.56 4.62 0.36
N ASP A 135 -19.22 5.62 -0.20
CA ASP A 135 -18.56 6.79 -0.78
C ASP A 135 -18.44 7.92 0.25
N LEU A 136 -17.23 8.16 0.73
CA LEU A 136 -16.95 9.22 1.69
C LEU A 136 -17.20 10.62 1.11
N LYS A 137 -16.98 10.84 -0.20
CA LYS A 137 -17.27 12.14 -0.83
C LYS A 137 -18.76 12.42 -0.74
N PHE A 138 -19.61 11.44 -1.06
CA PHE A 138 -21.07 11.53 -0.88
C PHE A 138 -21.43 11.93 0.56
N HIS A 139 -20.84 11.28 1.56
CA HIS A 139 -21.11 11.59 2.97
C HIS A 139 -20.67 12.99 3.41
N LEU A 140 -19.55 13.49 2.89
CA LEU A 140 -19.03 14.81 3.23
C LEU A 140 -19.89 15.94 2.63
N VAL A 141 -20.46 15.74 1.44
CA VAL A 141 -21.33 16.73 0.77
C VAL A 141 -22.80 16.62 1.18
N ASP A 142 -23.22 15.50 1.77
CA ASP A 142 -24.60 15.30 2.21
C ASP A 142 -24.97 16.23 3.37
N MET A 143 -25.95 17.10 3.11
CA MET A 143 -26.48 18.09 4.04
C MET A 143 -27.61 17.56 4.93
N ASN A 144 -28.20 16.42 4.59
CA ASN A 144 -29.39 15.90 5.28
C ASN A 144 -29.02 15.07 6.52
N ASN A 145 -27.87 14.38 6.51
CA ASN A 145 -27.44 13.56 7.65
C ASN A 145 -26.25 14.18 8.36
N GLN A 146 -26.32 14.29 9.68
CA GLN A 146 -25.21 14.75 10.51
C GLN A 146 -24.03 13.77 10.42
N LYS A 147 -22.82 14.32 10.25
CA LYS A 147 -21.58 13.53 10.18
C LYS A 147 -20.76 13.72 11.44
N TYR A 148 -20.16 12.64 11.92
CA TYR A 148 -19.39 12.63 13.15
C TYR A 148 -18.02 12.02 12.90
N PHE A 149 -16.99 12.62 13.50
CA PHE A 149 -15.65 12.02 13.61
C PHE A 149 -15.32 11.83 15.08
N ASN A 150 -15.14 10.58 15.52
CA ASN A 150 -14.90 10.25 16.93
C ASN A 150 -15.90 10.92 17.91
N LYS A 151 -17.21 10.82 17.59
CA LYS A 151 -18.31 11.45 18.34
C LYS A 151 -18.33 12.99 18.31
N VAL A 152 -17.42 13.64 17.58
CA VAL A 152 -17.44 15.09 17.35
C VAL A 152 -18.30 15.37 16.11
N LEU A 153 -19.31 16.21 16.25
CA LEU A 153 -20.14 16.66 15.12
C LEU A 153 -19.29 17.52 14.19
N LEU A 154 -19.26 17.16 12.90
CA LEU A 154 -18.56 17.91 11.87
C LEU A 154 -19.43 19.04 11.34
N SER A 155 -18.93 20.27 11.41
CA SER A 155 -19.54 21.42 10.75
C SER A 155 -19.45 21.32 9.23
N SER A 156 -20.16 22.18 8.51
CA SER A 156 -20.04 22.24 7.05
C SER A 156 -18.62 22.60 6.60
N ASP A 157 -17.96 23.50 7.32
CA ASP A 157 -16.58 23.88 7.05
C ASP A 157 -15.62 22.71 7.32
N ASP A 158 -15.83 21.93 8.39
CA ASP A 158 -15.03 20.73 8.65
C ASP A 158 -15.15 19.72 7.50
N ARG A 159 -16.37 19.46 7.05
CA ARG A 159 -16.61 18.51 5.96
C ARG A 159 -15.98 18.97 4.64
N GLU A 160 -16.05 20.26 4.34
CA GLU A 160 -15.43 20.84 3.15
C GLU A 160 -13.91 20.70 3.18
N HIS A 161 -13.27 21.10 4.29
CA HIS A 161 -11.81 20.97 4.43
C HIS A 161 -11.35 19.51 4.42
N ILE A 162 -12.10 18.58 5.03
CA ILE A 162 -11.79 17.14 4.98
C ILE A 162 -11.88 16.63 3.53
N LYS A 163 -12.92 17.03 2.78
CA LYS A 163 -13.07 16.68 1.37
C LYS A 163 -11.87 17.17 0.57
N GLU A 164 -11.53 18.45 0.66
CA GLU A 164 -10.38 19.05 -0.04
C GLU A 164 -9.06 18.37 0.32
N TYR A 165 -8.85 18.04 1.60
CA TYR A 165 -7.67 17.33 2.07
C TYR A 165 -7.55 15.94 1.44
N ILE A 166 -8.65 15.18 1.40
CA ILE A 166 -8.69 13.85 0.80
C ILE A 166 -8.47 13.94 -0.72
N GLU A 167 -9.16 14.86 -1.40
CA GLU A 167 -9.01 15.07 -2.85
C GLU A 167 -7.57 15.45 -3.21
N SER A 168 -6.95 16.36 -2.45
CA SER A 168 -5.55 16.77 -2.63
C SER A 168 -4.57 15.62 -2.39
N TYR A 169 -4.81 14.80 -1.35
CA TYR A 169 -4.00 13.63 -1.06
C TYR A 169 -4.07 12.60 -2.20
N ILE A 170 -5.27 12.29 -2.67
CA ILE A 170 -5.47 11.34 -3.76
C ILE A 170 -4.85 11.89 -5.06
N GLU A 171 -5.05 13.16 -5.39
CA GLU A 171 -4.44 13.80 -6.57
C GLU A 171 -2.90 13.71 -6.52
N LEU A 172 -2.30 14.04 -5.37
CA LEU A 172 -0.85 13.95 -5.18
C LEU A 172 -0.36 12.51 -5.36
N LYS A 173 -1.04 11.53 -4.75
CA LYS A 173 -0.71 10.10 -4.88
C LYS A 173 -0.65 9.68 -6.35
N TYR A 174 -1.66 10.04 -7.15
CA TYR A 174 -1.73 9.63 -8.55
C TYR A 174 -0.79 10.42 -9.46
N LYS A 175 -0.50 11.69 -9.16
CA LYS A 175 0.57 12.44 -9.84
C LYS A 175 1.94 11.78 -9.62
N ILE A 176 2.23 11.30 -8.41
CA ILE A 176 3.46 10.57 -8.12
C ILE A 176 3.54 9.29 -8.95
N TYR A 177 2.43 8.53 -9.04
CA TYR A 177 2.38 7.32 -9.88
C TYR A 177 2.57 7.62 -11.36
N LEU A 178 1.93 8.67 -11.87
CA LEU A 178 2.10 9.10 -13.25
C LEU A 178 3.57 9.38 -13.55
N ASN A 179 4.25 10.09 -12.66
CA ASN A 179 5.67 10.39 -12.80
C ASN A 179 6.54 9.12 -12.79
N GLN A 180 6.22 8.13 -11.95
CA GLN A 180 6.94 6.86 -11.89
C GLN A 180 6.76 6.04 -13.18
N ILE A 181 5.53 5.93 -13.68
CA ILE A 181 5.23 5.21 -14.93
C ILE A 181 5.90 5.89 -16.13
N ASN A 182 5.87 7.23 -16.19
CA ASN A 182 6.57 8.00 -17.21
C ASN A 182 8.09 7.77 -17.16
N ASP A 183 8.69 7.76 -15.96
CA ASP A 183 10.12 7.49 -15.78
C ASP A 183 10.50 6.08 -16.23
N LEU A 184 9.73 5.06 -15.83
CA LEU A 184 9.94 3.68 -16.27
C LEU A 184 9.83 3.51 -17.78
N TYR A 185 8.81 4.11 -18.39
CA TYR A 185 8.64 4.07 -19.84
C TYR A 185 9.80 4.77 -20.56
N SER A 186 10.21 5.96 -20.10
CA SER A 186 11.34 6.70 -20.68
C SER A 186 12.67 5.95 -20.60
N LYS A 187 12.82 5.07 -19.61
CA LYS A 187 13.99 4.21 -19.40
C LYS A 187 13.87 2.84 -20.09
N ASN A 188 12.85 2.63 -20.93
CA ASN A 188 12.53 1.35 -21.58
C ASN A 188 12.35 0.19 -20.58
N LYS A 189 11.92 0.48 -19.35
CA LYS A 189 11.64 -0.50 -18.29
C LYS A 189 10.16 -0.90 -18.22
N LEU A 190 9.33 -0.35 -19.10
CA LEU A 190 7.89 -0.62 -19.15
C LEU A 190 7.46 -0.77 -20.62
N GLU A 191 6.69 -1.81 -20.92
CA GLU A 191 6.14 -2.01 -22.26
C GLU A 191 5.07 -0.97 -22.60
N GLU A 192 5.01 -0.56 -23.87
CA GLU A 192 4.08 0.47 -24.35
C GLU A 192 2.61 0.13 -24.05
N LYS A 193 2.22 -1.14 -24.19
CA LYS A 193 0.86 -1.60 -23.89
C LYS A 193 0.51 -1.36 -22.42
N THR A 194 1.40 -1.76 -21.51
CA THR A 194 1.22 -1.57 -20.06
C THR A 194 1.23 -0.09 -19.71
N TYR A 195 2.16 0.69 -20.26
CA TYR A 195 2.21 2.14 -20.08
C TYR A 195 0.88 2.82 -20.46
N LYS A 196 0.33 2.52 -21.65
CA LYS A 196 -0.92 3.11 -22.12
C LYS A 196 -2.10 2.76 -21.22
N GLN A 197 -2.18 1.51 -20.75
CA GLN A 197 -3.22 1.07 -19.83
C GLN A 197 -3.12 1.82 -18.50
N GLU A 198 -1.95 1.86 -17.88
CA GLU A 198 -1.72 2.53 -16.60
C GLU A 198 -1.97 4.04 -16.69
N TYR A 199 -1.46 4.70 -17.74
CA TYR A 199 -1.66 6.12 -17.98
C TYR A 199 -3.16 6.46 -18.07
N TYR A 200 -3.91 5.70 -18.87
CA TYR A 200 -5.34 5.92 -19.07
C TYR A 200 -6.12 5.83 -17.75
N GLN A 201 -5.78 4.86 -16.89
CA GLN A 201 -6.44 4.72 -15.59
C GLN A 201 -6.14 5.90 -14.67
N ILE A 202 -4.87 6.31 -14.58
CA ILE A 202 -4.46 7.44 -13.75
C ILE A 202 -5.14 8.74 -14.21
N ASP A 203 -5.19 8.97 -15.52
CA ASP A 203 -5.86 10.14 -16.10
C ASP A 203 -7.37 10.16 -15.77
N ARG A 204 -8.05 9.02 -15.87
CA ARG A 204 -9.48 8.90 -15.52
C ARG A 204 -9.75 9.25 -14.06
N ILE A 205 -8.88 8.80 -13.15
CA ILE A 205 -9.01 9.08 -11.71
C ILE A 205 -8.81 10.55 -11.42
N LEU A 206 -7.73 11.13 -11.95
CA LEU A 206 -7.42 12.55 -11.75
C LEU A 206 -8.57 13.44 -12.24
N LYS A 207 -9.23 13.07 -13.34
CA LYS A 207 -10.45 13.73 -13.84
C LYS A 207 -11.64 13.55 -12.90
N SER A 208 -11.88 12.32 -12.43
CA SER A 208 -13.01 12.02 -11.51
C SER A 208 -12.92 12.79 -10.18
N ILE A 209 -11.71 12.99 -9.65
CA ILE A 209 -11.48 13.73 -8.40
C ILE A 209 -11.81 15.21 -8.59
N LYS A 210 -11.43 15.78 -9.74
CA LYS A 210 -11.67 17.20 -10.08
C LYS A 210 -13.12 17.54 -10.41
N GLY A 211 -13.99 16.53 -10.50
CA GLY A 211 -15.38 16.74 -10.93
C GLY A 211 -15.52 16.98 -12.43
N ASP A 212 -14.50 16.64 -13.23
CA ASP A 212 -14.61 16.59 -14.68
C ASP A 212 -15.45 15.36 -15.03
N ASN A 213 -16.78 15.52 -15.00
CA ASN A 213 -17.73 14.49 -15.39
C ASN A 213 -17.44 14.05 -16.84
N TYR A 214 -17.02 12.80 -17.02
CA TYR A 214 -17.35 12.09 -18.25
C TYR A 214 -18.86 11.88 -18.25
N GLY A 215 -19.55 12.75 -18.98
CA GLY A 215 -20.97 12.62 -19.23
C GLY A 215 -21.28 11.24 -19.83
N ASN A 216 -22.38 10.66 -19.33
CA ASN A 216 -23.32 9.76 -19.98
C ASN A 216 -22.77 8.85 -21.09
N ILE A 217 -22.69 7.56 -20.79
CA ILE A 217 -22.95 6.50 -21.77
C ILE A 217 -24.27 5.85 -21.37
#